data_AF-A0A5X5NRP3-F1
#
_entry.id   AF-A0A5X5NRP3-F1
#
_cell.length_a   1.000
_cell.length_b   1.000
_cell.length_c   1.000
_cell.angle_alpha   90.00
_cell.angle_beta   90.00
_cell.angle_gamma   90.00
#
_symmetry.space_group_name_H-M   'P 1'
#
loop_
_entity.id
_entity.type
_entity.pdbx_description
1 polymer ?
#
loop_
_entity_poly.entity_id
_entity_poly.type
_entity_poly.pdbx_seq_one_letter_code
_entity_poly.pdbx_strand_id
1 'polypeptide(L)'
;ITQWGWSAFAAQLDGKKMAGKTQERLRALIWLAAQDVKSELAGREVYQYKELAGLVGVSEKNWSETFTRHWLTMRAIFLRLDQASLLSVSESRSEQVAFNLYALN
;
A
#
# COMPACT_ATOMS: atom_id res chain seq x y z
N ILE A 1 5.22 -0.26 9.28
CA ILE A 1 4.26 -0.54 8.18
C ILE A 1 4.94 -0.80 6.84
N THR A 2 5.93 0.00 6.43
CA THR A 2 6.61 -0.14 5.13
C THR A 2 7.47 -1.40 5.00
N GLN A 3 8.09 -1.88 6.09
CA GLN A 3 8.78 -3.18 6.11
C GLN A 3 7.81 -4.33 5.87
N TRP A 4 6.64 -4.31 6.52
CA TRP A 4 5.58 -5.30 6.28
C TRP A 4 5.05 -5.22 4.84
N GLY A 5 4.78 -4.01 4.34
CA GLY A 5 4.33 -3.79 2.97
C GLY A 5 5.35 -4.28 1.94
N TRP A 6 6.63 -4.10 2.21
CA TRP A 6 7.71 -4.67 1.40
C TRP A 6 7.68 -6.19 1.40
N SER A 7 7.54 -6.84 2.55
CA SER A 7 7.43 -8.30 2.64
C SER A 7 6.21 -8.83 1.86
N ALA A 8 5.05 -8.19 1.99
CA ALA A 8 3.84 -8.53 1.26
C ALA A 8 4.02 -8.37 -0.27
N PHE A 9 4.69 -7.30 -0.70
CA PHE A 9 5.01 -7.07 -2.10
C PHE A 9 6.04 -8.08 -2.64
N ALA A 10 7.11 -8.33 -1.89
CA ALA A 10 8.17 -9.26 -2.28
C ALA A 10 7.66 -10.69 -2.41
N ALA A 11 6.68 -11.09 -1.59
CA ALA A 11 6.00 -12.38 -1.73
C ALA A 11 5.29 -12.53 -3.09
N GLN A 12 4.78 -11.43 -3.68
CA GLN A 12 4.15 -11.45 -5.01
C GLN A 12 5.16 -11.48 -6.17
N LEU A 13 6.44 -11.17 -5.91
CA LEU A 13 7.49 -11.24 -6.92
C LEU A 13 7.97 -12.67 -7.18
N ASP A 14 7.53 -13.67 -6.40
CA ASP A 14 7.79 -15.10 -6.58
C ASP A 14 9.28 -15.42 -6.81
N GLY A 15 10.16 -14.77 -6.04
CA GLY A 15 11.62 -14.99 -6.13
C GLY A 15 12.29 -14.46 -7.40
N LYS A 16 11.59 -13.70 -8.26
CA LYS A 16 12.20 -13.09 -9.45
C LYS A 16 13.38 -12.19 -9.06
N LYS A 17 14.57 -12.54 -9.56
CA LYS A 17 15.76 -11.71 -9.40
C LYS A 17 15.59 -10.41 -10.17
N MET A 18 15.89 -9.31 -9.50
CA MET A 18 15.90 -7.97 -10.09
C MET A 18 17.30 -7.38 -9.99
N ALA A 19 17.62 -6.47 -10.91
CA ALA A 19 18.84 -5.68 -10.79
C ALA A 19 18.82 -4.87 -9.49
N GLY A 20 19.97 -4.74 -8.80
CA GLY A 20 20.07 -4.05 -7.51
C GLY A 20 19.49 -2.63 -7.54
N LYS A 21 19.79 -1.88 -8.60
CA LYS A 21 19.26 -0.52 -8.80
C LYS A 21 17.73 -0.49 -8.93
N THR A 22 17.12 -1.50 -9.55
CA THR A 22 15.65 -1.61 -9.62
C THR A 22 15.08 -1.93 -8.25
N GLN A 23 15.72 -2.83 -7.50
CA GLN A 23 15.27 -3.19 -6.16
C GLN A 23 15.33 -2.00 -5.19
N GLU A 24 16.39 -1.18 -5.25
CA GLU A 24 16.51 0.05 -4.47
C GLU A 24 15.38 1.04 -4.77
N ARG A 25 15.07 1.24 -6.06
CA ARG A 25 13.95 2.09 -6.48
C ARG A 25 12.61 1.56 -5.98
N LEU A 26 12.39 0.25 -6.03
CA LEU A 26 11.16 -0.37 -5.50
C LEU A 26 11.06 -0.24 -3.98
N ARG A 27 12.18 -0.27 -3.26
CA ARG A 27 12.21 0.01 -1.81
C ARG A 27 11.91 1.47 -1.49
N ALA A 28 12.29 2.42 -2.34
CA ALA A 28 11.83 3.80 -2.19
C ALA A 28 10.33 3.90 -2.48
N LEU A 29 9.88 3.21 -3.52
CA LEU A 29 8.49 3.26 -3.99
C LEU A 29 7.48 2.69 -2.98
N ILE A 30 7.85 1.66 -2.20
CA ILE A 30 6.97 1.13 -1.15
C ILE A 30 6.69 2.16 -0.04
N TRP A 31 7.66 3.02 0.24
CA TRP A 31 7.50 4.08 1.23
C TRP A 31 6.59 5.18 0.70
N LEU A 32 6.79 5.60 -0.56
CA LEU A 32 5.90 6.55 -1.23
C LEU A 32 4.46 6.03 -1.33
N ALA A 33 4.27 4.74 -1.64
CA ALA A 33 2.93 4.15 -1.71
C ALA A 33 2.20 4.18 -0.36
N ALA A 34 2.91 3.97 0.75
CA ALA A 34 2.33 4.07 2.08
C ALA A 34 1.87 5.50 2.42
N GLN A 35 2.64 6.49 1.99
CA GLN A 35 2.29 7.90 2.17
C GLN A 35 1.12 8.31 1.29
N ASP A 36 1.14 7.88 0.02
CA ASP A 36 0.11 8.18 -0.97
C ASP A 36 -1.25 7.66 -0.53
N VAL A 37 -1.34 6.38 -0.13
CA VAL A 37 -2.59 5.80 0.39
C VAL A 37 -3.04 6.50 1.67
N LYS A 38 -2.11 6.87 2.57
CA LYS A 38 -2.47 7.64 3.77
C LYS A 38 -3.06 9.00 3.42
N SER A 39 -2.51 9.70 2.42
CA SER A 39 -3.01 11.00 1.95
C SER A 39 -4.38 10.85 1.29
N GLU A 40 -4.55 9.85 0.43
CA GLU A 40 -5.81 9.51 -0.22
C GLU A 40 -6.93 9.26 0.80
N LEU A 41 -6.68 8.40 1.79
CA LEU A 41 -7.64 8.10 2.85
C LEU A 41 -7.98 9.33 3.72
N ALA A 42 -7.07 10.30 3.80
CA ALA A 42 -7.28 11.58 4.47
C ALA A 42 -7.93 12.65 3.57
N GLY A 43 -8.30 12.33 2.33
CA GLY A 43 -8.87 13.26 1.36
C GLY A 43 -7.90 14.36 0.91
N ARG A 44 -6.59 14.09 0.95
CA ARG A 44 -5.52 15.02 0.56
C ARG A 44 -5.01 14.70 -0.84
N GLU A 45 -4.23 15.64 -1.39
CA GLU A 45 -3.54 15.41 -2.67
C GLU A 45 -2.59 14.21 -2.60
N VAL A 46 -2.54 13.49 -3.73
CA VAL A 46 -1.75 12.28 -3.96
C VAL A 46 -0.74 12.53 -5.07
N TYR A 47 0.30 11.70 -5.17
CA TYR A 47 1.38 11.93 -6.12
C TYR A 47 0.92 11.77 -7.57
N GLN A 48 1.41 12.64 -8.46
CA GLN A 48 1.30 12.45 -9.90
C GLN A 48 2.41 11.50 -10.40
N TYR A 49 2.13 10.76 -11.47
CA TYR A 49 3.10 9.81 -12.06
C TYR A 49 4.43 10.45 -12.46
N LYS A 50 4.38 11.69 -12.96
CA LYS A 50 5.59 12.45 -13.29
C LYS A 50 6.46 12.75 -12.06
N GLU A 51 5.82 13.09 -10.95
CA GLU A 51 6.51 13.36 -9.69
C GLU A 51 7.15 12.08 -9.15
N LEU A 52 6.41 10.97 -9.15
CA LEU A 52 6.94 9.67 -8.71
C LEU A 52 8.14 9.23 -9.55
N ALA A 53 8.08 9.40 -10.87
CA ALA A 53 9.20 9.10 -11.76
C ALA A 53 10.47 9.90 -11.37
N GLY A 54 10.30 11.20 -11.09
CA GLY A 54 11.37 12.05 -10.58
C GLY A 54 11.92 11.58 -9.22
N LEU A 55 11.03 11.26 -8.27
CA LEU A 55 11.39 10.82 -6.92
C LEU A 55 12.18 9.50 -6.90
N VAL A 56 11.88 8.56 -7.80
CA VAL A 56 12.65 7.30 -7.93
C VAL A 56 13.77 7.36 -8.99
N GLY A 57 14.00 8.54 -9.59
CA GLY A 57 15.07 8.79 -10.56
C GLY A 57 14.96 7.93 -11.81
N VAL A 58 13.76 7.85 -12.42
CA VAL A 58 13.51 7.19 -13.70
C VAL A 58 12.88 8.17 -14.69
N SER A 59 13.05 7.92 -15.99
CA SER A 59 12.34 8.68 -17.03
C SER A 59 10.85 8.35 -17.04
N GLU A 60 10.02 9.27 -17.53
CA GLU A 60 8.56 9.06 -17.69
C GLU A 60 8.23 7.83 -18.55
N LYS A 61 9.06 7.54 -19.55
CA LYS A 61 8.94 6.33 -20.37
C LYS A 61 9.17 5.06 -19.54
N ASN A 62 10.29 4.98 -18.80
CA ASN A 62 10.59 3.83 -17.95
C ASN A 62 9.55 3.66 -16.83
N TRP A 63 9.07 4.78 -16.29
CA TRP A 63 7.95 4.77 -15.34
C TRP A 63 6.75 4.02 -15.92
N SER A 64 6.29 4.46 -17.09
CA SER A 64 5.11 3.93 -17.76
C SER A 64 5.26 2.46 -18.13
N GLU A 65 6.44 2.06 -18.60
CA GLU A 65 6.73 0.70 -19.07
C GLU A 65 6.95 -0.30 -17.92
N THR A 66 7.56 0.14 -16.81
CA THR A 66 8.07 -0.79 -15.78
C THR A 66 7.51 -0.51 -14.38
N PHE A 67 7.50 0.74 -13.93
CA PHE A 67 7.22 1.06 -12.52
C PHE A 67 5.74 1.25 -12.20
N THR A 68 4.91 1.63 -13.17
CA THR A 68 3.45 1.83 -12.96
C THR A 68 2.77 0.59 -12.38
N ARG A 69 3.09 -0.60 -12.89
CA ARG A 69 2.50 -1.84 -12.37
C ARG A 69 2.90 -2.07 -10.92
N HIS A 70 4.18 -1.92 -10.60
CA HIS A 70 4.68 -2.08 -9.23
C HIS A 70 4.04 -1.06 -8.28
N TRP A 71 3.92 0.19 -8.71
CA TRP A 71 3.23 1.25 -7.97
C TRP A 71 1.80 0.86 -7.59
N LEU A 72 0.99 0.46 -8.56
CA LEU A 72 -0.40 0.07 -8.34
C LEU A 72 -0.51 -1.14 -7.40
N THR A 73 0.38 -2.12 -7.56
CA THR A 73 0.42 -3.29 -6.66
C THR A 73 0.77 -2.88 -5.23
N MET A 74 1.74 -1.98 -5.03
CA MET A 74 2.11 -1.48 -3.71
C MET A 74 0.97 -0.70 -3.04
N ARG A 75 0.28 0.18 -3.79
CA ARG A 75 -0.91 0.88 -3.29
C ARG A 75 -2.01 -0.10 -2.88
N ALA A 76 -2.29 -1.09 -3.71
CA ALA A 76 -3.31 -2.10 -3.43
C ALA A 76 -3.03 -2.88 -2.13
N ILE A 77 -1.76 -3.14 -1.79
CA ILE A 77 -1.39 -3.77 -0.51
C ILE A 77 -1.82 -2.91 0.68
N PHE A 78 -1.55 -1.60 0.63
CA PHE A 78 -1.92 -0.71 1.73
C PHE A 78 -3.43 -0.46 1.81
N LEU A 79 -4.11 -0.30 0.68
CA LEU A 79 -5.56 -0.16 0.64
C LEU A 79 -6.28 -1.41 1.17
N ARG A 80 -5.80 -2.61 0.81
CA ARG A 80 -6.36 -3.85 1.34
C ARG A 80 -6.12 -4.00 2.84
N LEU A 81 -4.96 -3.57 3.34
CA LEU A 81 -4.68 -3.57 4.77
C LEU A 81 -5.65 -2.64 5.53
N ASP A 82 -5.88 -1.44 5.00
CA ASP A 82 -6.83 -0.49 5.59
C ASP A 82 -8.26 -1.06 5.61
N GLN A 83 -8.74 -1.58 4.48
CA GLN A 83 -10.05 -2.22 4.38
C GLN A 83 -10.22 -3.39 5.36
N ALA A 84 -9.22 -4.27 5.47
CA ALA A 84 -9.26 -5.39 6.41
C ALA A 84 -9.31 -4.92 7.87
N SER A 85 -8.60 -3.83 8.19
CA SER A 85 -8.62 -3.24 9.53
C SER A 85 -10.00 -2.66 9.87
N LEU A 86 -10.65 -1.98 8.92
CA LEU A 86 -12.00 -1.44 9.09
C LEU A 86 -13.05 -2.55 9.31
N LEU A 87 -12.97 -3.63 8.53
CA LEU A 87 -13.87 -4.79 8.68
C LEU A 87 -13.72 -5.42 10.06
N SER A 88 -12.49 -5.69 10.49
CA SER A 88 -12.21 -6.27 11.81
C SER A 88 -12.78 -5.40 12.95
N VAL A 89 -12.61 -4.08 12.89
CA VAL A 89 -13.17 -3.17 13.90
C VAL A 89 -14.70 -3.16 13.87
N SER A 90 -15.30 -3.21 12.68
CA SER A 90 -16.76 -3.28 12.52
C SER A 90 -17.35 -4.56 13.11
N GLU A 91 -16.69 -5.69 12.90
CA GLU A 91 -17.07 -7.00 13.44
C GLU A 91 -16.99 -7.01 14.97
N SER A 92 -15.84 -6.62 15.54
CA SER A 92 -15.67 -6.56 17.00
C SER A 92 -16.68 -5.62 17.68
N ARG A 93 -17.00 -4.49 17.04
CA ARG A 93 -18.04 -3.57 17.55
C ARG A 93 -19.41 -4.24 17.55
N SER A 94 -19.74 -4.99 16.51
CA SER A 94 -21.03 -5.69 16.39
C SER A 94 -21.17 -6.77 17.47
N GLU A 95 -20.11 -7.52 17.73
CA GLU A 95 -20.05 -8.51 18.82
C GLU A 95 -20.22 -7.85 20.20
N GLN A 96 -19.53 -6.73 20.44
CA GLN A 96 -19.63 -6.02 21.71
C GLN A 96 -21.05 -5.45 21.93
N VAL A 97 -21.69 -4.94 20.89
CA VAL A 97 -23.08 -4.47 20.96
C VAL A 97 -24.03 -5.63 21.26
N ALA A 98 -23.88 -6.77 20.58
CA ALA A 98 -24.70 -7.96 20.83
C ALA A 98 -24.53 -8.44 22.28
N PHE A 99 -23.29 -8.56 22.76
CA PHE A 99 -23.00 -8.94 24.14
C PHE A 99 -23.66 -7.99 25.16
N ASN A 100 -23.52 -6.68 24.97
CA ASN A 100 -24.13 -5.69 25.86
C ASN A 100 -25.67 -5.80 25.89
N LEU A 101 -26.31 -6.09 24.75
CA LEU A 101 -27.75 -6.30 24.69
C LEU A 101 -28.19 -7.58 25.42
N TYR A 102 -27.40 -8.65 25.35
CA TYR A 102 -27.67 -9.88 26.11
C TYR A 102 -27.39 -9.73 27.61
N ALA A 103 -26.36 -8.97 28.00
CA ALA A 103 -25.97 -8.79 29.40
C ALA A 103 -26.88 -7.83 30.19
N LEU A 104 -27.71 -7.04 29.51
CA LEU A 104 -28.66 -6.09 30.11
C LEU A 104 -30.09 -6.66 30.22
N ASN A 105 -30.33 -7.87 29.73
CA ASN A 105 -31.57 -8.65 29.90
C ASN A 105 -31.35 -9.78 30.91
#